data_AF-A0A800JGC1-F1
#
_entry.id   AF-A0A800JGC1-F1
#
_cell.length_a   1.000
_cell.length_b   1.000
_cell.length_c   1.000
_cell.angle_alpha   90.00
_cell.angle_beta   90.00
_cell.angle_gamma   90.00
#
_symmetry.space_group_name_H-M   'P 1'
#
loop_
_entity.id
_entity.type
_entity.pdbx_description
1 polymer ?
#
loop_
_entity_poly.entity_id
_entity_poly.type
_entity_poly.pdbx_seq_one_letter_code
_entity_poly.pdbx_strand_id
1 'polypeptide(L)'
;MNKKSIVQILLLFIGFLLTVCSLAQAQIRTYEVIYSPSAPVLDGVRSPGEWDNATEAATDFRMLRDPGGAISSEKIKFQLLWNDEGFYMIAETDNTSWGDWGGNADFGFDDYNIFIDPNTDDEPNQSSFDGYHIGIWQTNGLITRFADELDDQERTTFLEARHGGNFGNNASWSEPRELNWVSNHGEFGGVVELFVPWTDFNAEEFGQDGLYHPNPPEFDDIWFFNIAKISSAGDLPSWNWTSGQFFAQRPHGEITFTGAKVPFIITEFGEDPDNATTNNITWNSAAGKIYGVDFSTDMLEWEELDDGVEGEADQTTFSHEDAPKGKRGFYRVKLLE
;
A
#
# COMPACT_ATOMS: atom_id res chain seq x y z
N MET A 1 67.81 25.18 34.49
CA MET A 1 67.10 24.58 33.35
C MET A 1 65.61 24.59 33.65
N ASN A 2 64.84 25.19 32.74
CA ASN A 2 63.53 25.79 32.99
C ASN A 2 62.37 24.79 32.91
N LYS A 3 61.46 24.90 33.88
CA LYS A 3 60.08 24.40 33.81
C LYS A 3 59.28 25.28 32.83
N LYS A 4 59.12 24.83 31.58
CA LYS A 4 58.05 25.23 30.65
C LYS A 4 57.65 23.96 29.90
N SER A 5 56.70 23.20 30.44
CA SER A 5 55.27 23.26 30.05
C SER A 5 55.12 22.70 28.62
N ILE A 6 54.90 21.40 28.41
CA ILE A 6 53.62 20.65 28.49
C ILE A 6 52.46 21.28 27.69
N VAL A 7 52.64 22.45 27.09
CA VAL A 7 51.61 23.10 26.26
C VAL A 7 52.26 23.54 24.95
N GLN A 8 52.48 22.56 24.06
CA GLN A 8 52.65 22.82 22.61
C GLN A 8 52.50 21.55 21.76
N ILE A 9 51.75 20.56 22.25
CA ILE A 9 51.05 19.56 21.42
C ILE A 9 49.56 19.88 21.55
N LEU A 10 49.18 21.07 21.09
CA LEU A 10 47.78 21.50 21.05
C LEU A 10 47.61 22.57 19.99
N LEU A 11 48.03 22.31 18.75
CA LEU A 11 47.79 23.18 17.58
C LEU A 11 48.07 22.42 16.26
N LEU A 12 47.61 21.17 16.20
CA LEU A 12 47.55 20.37 14.95
C LEU A 12 46.31 19.44 14.97
N PHE A 13 45.21 19.96 15.52
CA PHE A 13 43.85 19.41 15.39
C PHE A 13 42.89 20.52 14.95
N ILE A 14 43.35 21.38 14.03
CA ILE A 14 42.49 22.23 13.21
C ILE A 14 42.70 21.73 11.79
N GLY A 15 41.76 20.95 11.27
CA GLY A 15 41.81 20.50 9.88
C GLY A 15 41.42 19.05 9.66
N PHE A 16 40.25 18.65 10.13
CA PHE A 16 39.32 17.84 9.34
C PHE A 16 37.98 17.82 10.10
N LEU A 17 37.27 18.95 10.06
CA LEU A 17 35.82 18.86 10.16
C LEU A 17 35.42 18.13 8.87
N LEU A 18 35.34 16.80 8.94
CA LEU A 18 34.57 16.04 7.97
C LEU A 18 33.15 16.58 8.10
N THR A 19 32.82 17.55 7.26
CA THR A 19 31.50 17.60 6.65
C THR A 19 31.35 16.26 5.94
N VAL A 20 30.97 15.24 6.70
CA VAL A 20 30.19 14.16 6.14
C VAL A 20 28.91 14.88 5.72
N CYS A 21 28.87 15.32 4.46
CA CYS A 21 27.60 15.43 3.77
C CYS A 21 27.01 14.03 3.92
N SER A 22 26.10 13.85 4.88
CA SER A 22 25.20 12.72 4.86
C SER A 22 24.47 12.85 3.54
N LEU A 23 24.92 12.12 2.53
CA LEU A 23 24.07 11.80 1.41
C LEU A 23 22.87 11.12 2.07
N ALA A 24 21.74 11.81 2.11
CA ALA A 24 20.51 11.23 2.61
C ALA A 24 20.24 10.03 1.71
N GLN A 25 20.44 8.83 2.27
CA GLN A 25 20.05 7.62 1.58
C GLN A 25 18.52 7.59 1.56
N ALA A 26 17.95 7.17 0.44
CA ALA A 26 16.51 6.97 0.33
C ALA A 26 16.05 6.05 1.47
N GLN A 27 15.16 6.55 2.32
CA GLN A 27 14.48 5.72 3.32
C GLN A 27 13.30 5.06 2.61
N ILE A 28 13.28 3.72 2.60
CA ILE A 28 12.11 2.96 2.14
C ILE A 28 10.95 3.33 3.06
N ARG A 29 9.90 3.91 2.47
CA ARG A 29 8.67 4.25 3.17
C ARG A 29 7.73 3.06 3.13
N THR A 30 7.01 2.85 4.22
CA THR A 30 6.00 1.79 4.33
C THR A 30 4.60 2.38 4.41
N TYR A 31 3.59 1.66 3.95
CA TYR A 31 2.17 2.03 4.05
C TYR A 31 1.28 0.80 4.18
N GLU A 32 0.32 0.81 5.10
CA GLU A 32 -0.62 -0.30 5.29
C GLU A 32 -1.85 -0.13 4.40
N VAL A 33 -2.20 -1.14 3.61
CA VAL A 33 -3.39 -1.17 2.74
C VAL A 33 -4.45 -2.00 3.43
N ILE A 34 -5.47 -1.34 3.97
CA ILE A 34 -6.48 -2.00 4.81
C ILE A 34 -7.57 -2.62 3.94
N TYR A 35 -7.98 -3.85 4.28
CA TYR A 35 -9.10 -4.54 3.65
C TYR A 35 -10.41 -3.79 3.90
N SER A 36 -11.15 -3.53 2.83
CA SER A 36 -12.50 -2.94 2.88
C SER A 36 -13.54 -3.95 2.39
N PRO A 37 -14.54 -4.34 3.19
CA PRO A 37 -15.56 -5.30 2.75
C PRO A 37 -16.51 -4.73 1.69
N SER A 38 -16.52 -3.41 1.49
CA SER A 38 -17.23 -2.72 0.40
C SER A 38 -16.26 -1.90 -0.44
N ALA A 39 -16.57 -1.76 -1.73
CA ALA A 39 -15.84 -0.88 -2.62
C ALA A 39 -16.16 0.59 -2.29
N PRO A 40 -15.16 1.50 -2.24
CA PRO A 40 -15.42 2.93 -2.22
C PRO A 40 -16.14 3.35 -3.52
N VAL A 41 -16.99 4.38 -3.42
CA VAL A 41 -17.63 4.98 -4.59
C VAL A 41 -16.62 5.84 -5.33
N LEU A 42 -16.42 5.60 -6.63
CA LEU A 42 -15.62 6.48 -7.49
C LEU A 42 -16.51 7.61 -8.01
N ASP A 43 -16.36 8.81 -7.48
CA ASP A 43 -17.15 10.00 -7.85
C ASP A 43 -16.31 11.29 -7.96
N GLY A 44 -14.99 11.20 -7.73
CA GLY A 44 -14.08 12.33 -7.79
C GLY A 44 -14.20 13.24 -6.57
N VAL A 45 -14.80 12.76 -5.48
CA VAL A 45 -14.93 13.49 -4.23
C VAL A 45 -14.54 12.56 -3.09
N ARG A 46 -13.85 13.09 -2.07
CA ARG A 46 -13.69 12.38 -0.80
C ARG A 46 -15.04 12.28 -0.09
N SER A 47 -15.79 11.25 -0.42
CA SER A 47 -17.05 10.89 0.24
C SER A 47 -16.78 10.22 1.60
N PRO A 48 -17.59 10.51 2.64
CA PRO A 48 -17.54 9.75 3.90
C PRO A 48 -17.84 8.28 3.66
N GLY A 49 -17.15 7.36 4.34
CA GLY A 49 -17.34 5.93 4.13
C GLY A 49 -16.05 5.12 4.23
N GLU A 50 -15.79 4.29 3.23
CA GLU A 50 -14.70 3.31 3.18
C GLU A 50 -13.34 3.96 3.46
N TRP A 51 -13.10 5.13 2.86
CA TRP A 51 -11.85 5.86 3.02
C TRP A 51 -11.57 6.37 4.44
N ASP A 52 -12.59 6.51 5.29
CA ASP A 52 -12.43 6.88 6.70
C ASP A 52 -11.80 5.74 7.52
N ASN A 53 -11.87 4.50 7.01
CA ASN A 53 -11.27 3.31 7.63
C ASN A 53 -9.89 2.97 7.06
N ALA A 54 -9.45 3.67 6.01
CA ALA A 54 -8.11 3.48 5.45
C ALA A 54 -7.04 4.00 6.42
N THR A 55 -5.81 3.48 6.29
CA THR A 55 -4.63 3.99 7.00
C THR A 55 -4.50 5.50 6.79
N GLU A 56 -3.98 6.22 7.80
CA GLU A 56 -3.75 7.66 7.72
C GLU A 56 -3.05 8.03 6.39
N ALA A 57 -3.50 9.10 5.75
CA ALA A 57 -3.03 9.47 4.43
C ALA A 57 -1.51 9.61 4.39
N ALA A 58 -0.90 8.97 3.39
CA ALA A 58 0.51 9.12 3.09
C ALA A 58 0.76 10.53 2.53
N THR A 59 1.67 11.27 3.14
CA THR A 59 1.99 12.67 2.79
C THR A 59 3.50 12.85 2.55
N ASP A 60 4.01 14.07 2.65
CA ASP A 60 5.43 14.41 2.59
C ASP A 60 6.13 13.97 1.29
N PHE A 61 5.48 14.21 0.16
CA PHE A 61 6.10 14.03 -1.15
C PHE A 61 7.33 14.91 -1.29
N ARG A 62 8.36 14.40 -1.95
CA ARG A 62 9.65 15.07 -2.14
C ARG A 62 10.00 15.18 -3.60
N MET A 63 10.63 16.28 -3.95
CA MET A 63 11.07 16.62 -5.30
C MET A 63 12.14 15.64 -5.78
N LEU A 64 11.79 14.74 -6.70
CA LEU A 64 12.67 13.68 -7.17
C LEU A 64 13.94 14.23 -7.84
N ARG A 65 13.79 15.31 -8.60
CA ARG A 65 14.91 15.96 -9.31
C ARG A 65 15.69 16.97 -8.45
N ASP A 66 15.31 17.11 -7.18
CA ASP A 66 16.11 17.86 -6.22
C ASP A 66 17.12 16.91 -5.55
N PRO A 67 18.45 17.18 -5.63
CA PRO A 67 19.47 16.32 -5.04
C PRO A 67 19.34 16.11 -3.52
N GLY A 68 18.67 17.02 -2.81
CA GLY A 68 18.40 16.92 -1.38
C GLY A 68 17.02 16.36 -1.04
N GLY A 69 16.21 16.02 -2.05
CA GLY A 69 14.83 15.60 -1.87
C GLY A 69 14.01 16.63 -1.12
N ALA A 70 14.08 17.90 -1.53
CA ALA A 70 13.28 18.97 -0.95
C ALA A 70 11.79 18.58 -0.88
N ILE A 71 11.11 18.95 0.20
CA ILE A 71 9.68 18.69 0.36
C ILE A 71 8.91 19.47 -0.72
N SER A 72 7.94 18.81 -1.35
CA SER A 72 7.04 19.42 -2.32
C SER A 72 6.29 20.60 -1.70
N SER A 73 6.21 21.71 -2.45
CA SER A 73 5.31 22.81 -2.10
C SER A 73 3.85 22.41 -2.28
N GLU A 74 3.56 21.60 -3.30
CA GLU A 74 2.24 21.01 -3.55
C GLU A 74 1.94 19.95 -2.47
N LYS A 75 0.79 20.07 -1.81
CA LYS A 75 0.34 19.17 -0.75
C LYS A 75 -0.41 17.99 -1.34
N ILE A 76 0.37 16.99 -1.69
CA ILE A 76 -0.13 15.72 -2.21
C ILE A 76 -0.28 14.73 -1.05
N LYS A 77 -1.40 14.02 -1.05
CA LYS A 77 -1.64 12.89 -0.14
C LYS A 77 -2.35 11.76 -0.87
N PHE A 78 -2.18 10.53 -0.40
CA PHE A 78 -2.96 9.40 -0.89
C PHE A 78 -3.36 8.44 0.24
N GLN A 79 -4.40 7.65 -0.02
CA GLN A 79 -4.77 6.49 0.77
C GLN A 79 -5.06 5.31 -0.15
N LEU A 80 -4.80 4.11 0.36
CA LEU A 80 -5.01 2.85 -0.35
C LEU A 80 -5.98 1.96 0.42
N LEU A 81 -6.79 1.21 -0.31
CA LEU A 81 -7.67 0.16 0.19
C LEU A 81 -7.58 -1.04 -0.75
N TRP A 82 -8.01 -2.21 -0.27
CA TRP A 82 -8.14 -3.40 -1.10
C TRP A 82 -9.36 -4.21 -0.69
N ASN A 83 -9.88 -5.02 -1.62
CA ASN A 83 -10.91 -6.02 -1.32
C ASN A 83 -10.75 -7.24 -2.24
N ASP A 84 -11.72 -8.16 -2.24
CA ASP A 84 -11.69 -9.35 -3.10
C ASP A 84 -11.74 -9.03 -4.61
N GLU A 85 -12.18 -7.84 -5.00
CA GLU A 85 -12.35 -7.44 -6.39
C GLU A 85 -11.13 -6.69 -6.93
N GLY A 86 -10.46 -5.89 -6.10
CA GLY A 86 -9.28 -5.16 -6.55
C GLY A 86 -8.64 -4.21 -5.54
N PHE A 87 -7.73 -3.42 -6.09
CA PHE A 87 -6.96 -2.38 -5.44
C PHE A 87 -7.62 -1.02 -5.66
N TYR A 88 -7.72 -0.22 -4.60
CA TYR A 88 -8.29 1.13 -4.66
C TYR A 88 -7.27 2.16 -4.18
N MET A 89 -7.27 3.31 -4.83
CA MET A 89 -6.48 4.46 -4.42
C MET A 89 -7.34 5.72 -4.49
N ILE A 90 -7.18 6.59 -3.50
CA ILE A 90 -7.54 8.01 -3.60
C ILE A 90 -6.30 8.86 -3.44
N ALA A 91 -6.10 9.81 -4.34
CA ALA A 91 -5.04 10.81 -4.28
C ALA A 91 -5.67 12.21 -4.29
N GLU A 92 -5.19 13.09 -3.41
CA GLU A 92 -5.68 14.46 -3.29
C GLU A 92 -4.50 15.43 -3.33
N THR A 93 -4.73 16.61 -3.92
CA THR A 93 -3.74 17.69 -3.97
C THR A 93 -4.37 19.06 -3.77
N ASP A 94 -3.59 20.02 -3.28
CA ASP A 94 -3.96 21.45 -3.22
C ASP A 94 -3.63 22.22 -4.51
N ASN A 95 -3.21 21.54 -5.59
CA ASN A 95 -3.05 22.18 -6.89
C ASN A 95 -4.38 22.76 -7.40
N THR A 96 -4.37 24.04 -7.77
CA THR A 96 -5.54 24.76 -8.29
C THR A 96 -5.36 25.20 -9.74
N SER A 97 -4.21 24.90 -10.34
CA SER A 97 -3.85 25.32 -11.69
C SER A 97 -3.88 24.11 -12.62
N TRP A 98 -5.05 23.84 -13.19
CA TRP A 98 -5.29 22.69 -14.04
C TRP A 98 -5.37 23.09 -15.51
N GLY A 99 -4.76 22.28 -16.38
CA GLY A 99 -4.91 22.44 -17.83
C GLY A 99 -6.24 21.86 -18.33
N ASP A 100 -6.77 22.44 -19.40
CA ASP A 100 -7.90 21.85 -20.14
C ASP A 100 -7.38 20.78 -21.11
N TRP A 101 -8.16 19.71 -21.33
CA TRP A 101 -7.78 18.64 -22.26
C TRP A 101 -7.65 19.18 -23.69
N GLY A 102 -6.49 18.91 -24.31
CA GLY A 102 -6.18 19.34 -25.67
C GLY A 102 -6.52 18.31 -26.76
N GLY A 103 -7.07 17.15 -26.42
CA GLY A 103 -7.44 16.09 -27.37
C GLY A 103 -6.30 15.13 -27.76
N ASN A 104 -5.13 15.18 -27.10
CA ASN A 104 -4.02 14.26 -27.35
C ASN A 104 -3.25 13.97 -26.06
N ALA A 105 -2.72 12.75 -25.92
CA ALA A 105 -1.81 12.39 -24.83
C ALA A 105 -0.55 13.28 -24.86
N ASP A 106 -0.24 13.91 -23.73
CA ASP A 106 0.90 14.79 -23.57
C ASP A 106 1.54 14.56 -22.20
N PHE A 107 2.75 13.98 -22.19
CA PHE A 107 3.53 13.71 -20.96
C PHE A 107 4.10 14.98 -20.30
N GLY A 108 3.81 16.16 -20.86
CA GLY A 108 4.02 17.45 -20.24
C GLY A 108 2.79 18.00 -19.49
N PHE A 109 1.68 17.27 -19.44
CA PHE A 109 0.54 17.62 -18.60
C PHE A 109 0.74 17.17 -17.15
N ASP A 110 -0.11 17.68 -16.27
CA ASP A 110 -0.24 17.12 -14.94
C ASP A 110 -0.72 15.67 -15.03
N ASP A 111 0.01 14.74 -14.43
CA ASP A 111 -0.33 13.33 -14.39
C ASP A 111 0.10 12.68 -13.06
N TYR A 112 -0.60 11.61 -12.66
CA TYR A 112 -0.10 10.69 -11.65
C TYR A 112 0.54 9.50 -12.33
N ASN A 113 1.74 9.14 -11.88
CA ASN A 113 2.39 7.88 -12.23
C ASN A 113 2.47 7.02 -10.98
N ILE A 114 1.88 5.84 -11.06
CA ILE A 114 1.84 4.88 -9.97
C ILE A 114 2.58 3.64 -10.44
N PHE A 115 3.47 3.15 -9.58
CA PHE A 115 4.21 1.93 -9.79
C PHE A 115 3.81 0.92 -8.73
N ILE A 116 3.45 -0.29 -9.16
CA ILE A 116 3.01 -1.39 -8.30
C ILE A 116 3.71 -2.65 -8.76
N ASP A 117 4.39 -3.33 -7.85
CA ASP A 117 5.03 -4.59 -8.14
C ASP A 117 4.65 -5.61 -7.06
N PRO A 118 3.88 -6.66 -7.44
CA PRO A 118 3.51 -7.74 -6.53
C PRO A 118 4.69 -8.46 -5.88
N ASN A 119 5.87 -8.40 -6.50
CA ASN A 119 7.12 -8.99 -6.01
C ASN A 119 6.98 -10.46 -5.58
N THR A 120 6.18 -11.24 -6.31
CA THR A 120 5.97 -12.67 -6.01
C THR A 120 7.11 -13.59 -6.45
N ASP A 121 8.12 -13.00 -7.07
CA ASP A 121 9.40 -13.60 -7.44
C ASP A 121 10.52 -13.28 -6.44
N ASP A 122 10.21 -12.61 -5.32
CA ASP A 122 11.13 -12.27 -4.23
C ASP A 122 12.35 -11.44 -4.68
N GLU A 123 12.20 -10.63 -5.73
CA GLU A 123 13.31 -9.81 -6.19
C GLU A 123 13.66 -8.69 -5.18
N PRO A 124 14.94 -8.31 -5.04
CA PRO A 124 15.30 -7.26 -4.11
C PRO A 124 14.76 -5.91 -4.60
N ASN A 125 14.42 -5.03 -3.67
CA ASN A 125 14.06 -3.63 -3.95
C ASN A 125 15.28 -2.76 -4.35
N GLN A 126 16.06 -3.24 -5.32
CA GLN A 126 17.28 -2.62 -5.83
C GLN A 126 17.47 -2.97 -7.32
N SER A 127 18.09 -2.06 -8.09
CA SER A 127 18.54 -2.31 -9.48
C SER A 127 17.43 -2.43 -10.54
N SER A 128 17.62 -3.29 -11.56
CA SER A 128 16.60 -3.59 -12.56
C SER A 128 15.35 -4.09 -11.85
N PHE A 129 14.19 -3.77 -12.40
CA PHE A 129 12.92 -4.06 -11.77
C PHE A 129 11.90 -4.47 -12.81
N ASP A 130 10.90 -5.18 -12.35
CA ASP A 130 9.62 -5.35 -13.01
C ASP A 130 8.51 -4.71 -12.17
N GLY A 131 7.33 -4.63 -12.79
CA GLY A 131 6.11 -4.20 -12.15
C GLY A 131 5.14 -3.58 -13.13
N TYR A 132 4.08 -3.02 -12.58
CA TYR A 132 3.01 -2.35 -13.29
C TYR A 132 3.16 -0.85 -13.17
N HIS A 133 3.02 -0.16 -14.29
CA HIS A 133 2.96 1.29 -14.33
C HIS A 133 1.60 1.76 -14.80
N ILE A 134 0.97 2.58 -13.96
CA ILE A 134 -0.28 3.26 -14.24
C ILE A 134 0.02 4.74 -14.44
N GLY A 135 -0.44 5.31 -15.55
CA GLY A 135 -0.42 6.75 -15.81
C GLY A 135 -1.85 7.27 -15.88
N ILE A 136 -2.16 8.36 -15.16
CA ILE A 136 -3.48 9.00 -15.17
C ILE A 136 -3.30 10.50 -15.42
N TRP A 137 -3.77 10.99 -16.58
CA TRP A 137 -3.73 12.41 -16.91
C TRP A 137 -4.78 13.21 -16.15
N GLN A 138 -4.37 14.39 -15.71
CA GLN A 138 -5.17 15.27 -14.89
C GLN A 138 -5.59 16.50 -15.72
N THR A 139 -6.89 16.68 -15.94
CA THR A 139 -7.42 17.89 -16.57
C THR A 139 -8.45 18.55 -15.68
N ASN A 140 -8.68 19.84 -15.92
CA ASN A 140 -9.68 20.62 -15.19
C ASN A 140 -11.09 20.01 -15.34
N GLY A 141 -11.88 20.04 -14.26
CA GLY A 141 -13.24 19.51 -14.21
C GLY A 141 -13.36 18.05 -13.77
N LEU A 142 -14.58 17.52 -13.90
CA LEU A 142 -14.92 16.12 -13.60
C LEU A 142 -14.65 15.23 -14.82
N ILE A 143 -13.92 14.14 -14.62
CA ILE A 143 -13.67 13.10 -15.62
C ILE A 143 -14.08 11.77 -14.99
N THR A 144 -14.89 11.00 -15.72
CA THR A 144 -15.28 9.64 -15.34
C THR A 144 -14.85 8.69 -16.44
N ARG A 145 -14.14 7.62 -16.06
CA ARG A 145 -13.70 6.57 -16.97
C ARG A 145 -13.94 5.22 -16.33
N PHE A 146 -14.70 4.40 -17.05
CA PHE A 146 -14.94 3.01 -16.71
C PHE A 146 -14.60 2.17 -17.94
N ALA A 147 -13.91 1.05 -17.73
CA ALA A 147 -13.28 0.25 -18.81
C ALA A 147 -14.28 -0.35 -19.82
N ASP A 148 -15.59 -0.20 -19.61
CA ASP A 148 -16.66 -0.59 -20.53
C ASP A 148 -17.14 0.53 -21.46
N GLU A 149 -16.71 1.78 -21.24
CA GLU A 149 -17.02 2.95 -22.07
C GLU A 149 -15.81 3.36 -22.93
N LEU A 150 -15.57 2.62 -24.02
CA LEU A 150 -14.48 2.91 -24.96
C LEU A 150 -14.65 4.32 -25.59
N ASP A 151 -13.70 5.21 -25.34
CA ASP A 151 -13.46 6.41 -26.14
C ASP A 151 -12.16 6.22 -26.94
N ASP A 152 -12.31 5.97 -28.24
CA ASP A 152 -11.20 5.74 -29.17
C ASP A 152 -10.31 6.99 -29.39
N GLN A 153 -10.64 8.13 -28.77
CA GLN A 153 -9.96 9.42 -28.96
C GLN A 153 -9.40 10.03 -27.67
N GLU A 154 -9.66 9.48 -26.48
CA GLU A 154 -9.28 10.11 -25.20
C GLU A 154 -8.52 9.17 -24.27
N ARG A 155 -7.33 8.71 -24.69
CA ARG A 155 -6.39 7.98 -23.82
C ARG A 155 -5.80 8.91 -22.75
N THR A 156 -6.56 9.11 -21.68
CA THR A 156 -6.19 9.84 -20.47
C THR A 156 -5.72 8.91 -19.35
N THR A 157 -5.60 7.60 -19.63
CA THR A 157 -5.04 6.61 -18.72
C THR A 157 -4.32 5.49 -19.47
N PHE A 158 -3.37 4.83 -18.81
CA PHE A 158 -2.84 3.54 -19.25
C PHE A 158 -2.40 2.70 -18.07
N LEU A 159 -2.44 1.37 -18.27
CA LEU A 159 -1.70 0.38 -17.50
C LEU A 159 -0.72 -0.36 -18.43
N GLU A 160 0.53 -0.47 -18.01
CA GLU A 160 1.59 -1.22 -18.69
C GLU A 160 2.29 -2.17 -17.71
N ALA A 161 2.56 -3.39 -18.14
CA ALA A 161 3.50 -4.28 -17.45
C ALA A 161 4.92 -4.03 -17.95
N ARG A 162 5.85 -3.82 -17.03
CA ARG A 162 7.24 -3.48 -17.27
C ARG A 162 8.13 -4.59 -16.79
N HIS A 163 9.10 -4.97 -17.62
CA HIS A 163 10.10 -5.97 -17.29
C HIS A 163 11.47 -5.51 -17.79
N GLY A 164 12.40 -5.31 -16.85
CA GLY A 164 13.80 -4.99 -17.17
C GLY A 164 14.03 -3.59 -17.75
N GLY A 165 13.13 -2.63 -17.50
CA GLY A 165 13.21 -1.31 -18.14
C GLY A 165 12.43 -0.20 -17.44
N ASN A 166 12.87 1.04 -17.65
CA ASN A 166 12.22 2.24 -17.12
C ASN A 166 10.92 2.62 -17.86
N PHE A 167 10.63 2.01 -19.01
CA PHE A 167 9.47 2.32 -19.85
C PHE A 167 9.06 1.13 -20.70
N GLY A 168 7.78 1.06 -21.04
CA GLY A 168 7.24 0.20 -22.10
C GLY A 168 6.28 -0.86 -21.60
N ASN A 169 5.25 -1.11 -22.42
CA ASN A 169 4.39 -2.29 -22.33
C ASN A 169 5.15 -3.54 -22.81
N ASN A 170 5.93 -4.15 -21.91
CA ASN A 170 6.71 -5.34 -22.23
C ASN A 170 5.81 -6.57 -22.44
N ALA A 171 4.65 -6.61 -21.80
CA ALA A 171 3.64 -7.65 -22.00
C ALA A 171 2.90 -7.56 -23.35
N SER A 172 3.35 -6.68 -24.24
CA SER A 172 2.90 -6.59 -25.63
C SER A 172 1.37 -6.54 -25.78
N TRP A 173 0.65 -6.04 -24.77
CA TRP A 173 -0.80 -5.92 -24.86
C TRP A 173 -1.13 -5.04 -26.06
N SER A 174 -2.10 -5.46 -26.86
CA SER A 174 -2.41 -4.83 -28.15
C SER A 174 -2.70 -3.34 -28.01
N GLU A 175 -3.18 -2.92 -26.83
CA GLU A 175 -3.35 -1.54 -26.40
C GLU A 175 -3.03 -1.44 -24.88
N PRO A 176 -2.60 -0.27 -24.37
CA PRO A 176 -2.54 -0.07 -22.93
C PRO A 176 -3.93 -0.25 -22.33
N ARG A 177 -4.02 -0.91 -21.17
CA ARG A 177 -5.34 -1.21 -20.59
C ARG A 177 -5.96 0.04 -19.98
N GLU A 178 -7.26 0.17 -20.20
CA GLU A 178 -8.08 1.18 -19.54
C GLU A 178 -8.42 0.71 -18.13
N LEU A 179 -8.45 1.65 -17.20
CA LEU A 179 -8.73 1.42 -15.79
C LEU A 179 -9.98 2.18 -15.38
N ASN A 180 -10.61 1.74 -14.30
CA ASN A 180 -11.74 2.45 -13.71
C ASN A 180 -11.20 3.58 -12.83
N TRP A 181 -11.47 4.83 -13.18
CA TRP A 181 -11.04 5.97 -12.37
C TRP A 181 -11.95 7.18 -12.58
N VAL A 182 -11.98 8.03 -11.57
CA VAL A 182 -12.70 9.31 -11.60
C VAL A 182 -11.80 10.39 -11.04
N SER A 183 -11.80 11.57 -11.65
CA SER A 183 -11.12 12.73 -11.09
C SER A 183 -11.99 13.97 -11.10
N ASN A 184 -11.79 14.85 -10.14
CA ASN A 184 -12.42 16.16 -10.11
C ASN A 184 -11.40 17.22 -9.70
N HIS A 185 -11.13 18.14 -10.62
CA HIS A 185 -10.11 19.16 -10.46
C HIS A 185 -10.70 20.56 -10.62
N GLY A 186 -10.23 21.50 -9.81
CA GLY A 186 -10.65 22.90 -9.95
C GLY A 186 -10.01 23.84 -8.93
N GLU A 187 -10.74 24.89 -8.57
CA GLU A 187 -10.25 25.98 -7.71
C GLU A 187 -9.95 25.55 -6.26
N PHE A 188 -10.35 24.35 -5.85
CA PHE A 188 -10.20 23.86 -4.48
C PHE A 188 -9.17 22.73 -4.34
N GLY A 189 -8.42 22.43 -5.39
CA GLY A 189 -7.51 21.29 -5.40
C GLY A 189 -7.87 20.30 -6.48
N GLY A 190 -7.42 19.06 -6.27
CA GLY A 190 -7.80 17.95 -7.11
C GLY A 190 -7.93 16.64 -6.34
N VAL A 191 -8.84 15.79 -6.81
CA VAL A 191 -9.07 14.43 -6.30
C VAL A 191 -9.03 13.46 -7.47
N VAL A 192 -8.34 12.33 -7.28
CA VAL A 192 -8.38 11.17 -8.18
C VAL A 192 -8.74 9.96 -7.35
N GLU A 193 -9.68 9.17 -7.84
CA GLU A 193 -10.01 7.85 -7.31
C GLU A 193 -9.79 6.81 -8.41
N LEU A 194 -9.15 5.71 -8.06
CA LEU A 194 -8.74 4.65 -8.97
C LEU A 194 -9.18 3.30 -8.42
N PHE A 195 -9.64 2.42 -9.30
CA PHE A 195 -9.86 1.01 -9.06
C PHE A 195 -9.12 0.18 -10.13
N VAL A 196 -8.31 -0.76 -9.66
CA VAL A 196 -7.61 -1.74 -10.50
C VAL A 196 -8.10 -3.14 -10.09
N PRO A 197 -8.86 -3.85 -10.94
CA PRO A 197 -9.29 -5.20 -10.62
C PRO A 197 -8.07 -6.13 -10.59
N TRP A 198 -8.09 -7.14 -9.71
CA TRP A 198 -6.95 -8.06 -9.61
C TRP A 198 -6.62 -8.75 -10.93
N THR A 199 -7.65 -9.03 -11.73
CA THR A 199 -7.52 -9.65 -13.06
C THR A 199 -6.70 -8.83 -14.05
N ASP A 200 -6.41 -7.56 -13.78
CA ASP A 200 -5.53 -6.72 -14.61
C ASP A 200 -4.04 -6.89 -14.32
N PHE A 201 -3.67 -7.53 -13.21
CA PHE A 201 -2.31 -7.97 -12.93
C PHE A 201 -2.02 -9.33 -13.59
N ASN A 202 -2.11 -9.42 -14.92
CA ASN A 202 -2.07 -10.68 -15.67
C ASN A 202 -1.09 -10.67 -16.86
N ALA A 203 0.13 -10.15 -16.69
CA ALA A 203 1.19 -10.31 -17.68
C ALA A 203 1.72 -11.77 -17.68
N GLU A 204 0.95 -12.67 -18.29
CA GLU A 204 1.19 -14.13 -18.33
C GLU A 204 2.61 -14.50 -18.78
N GLU A 205 3.16 -13.77 -19.74
CA GLU A 205 4.50 -14.03 -20.29
C GLU A 205 5.64 -13.79 -19.29
N PHE A 206 5.39 -13.02 -18.22
CA PHE A 206 6.36 -12.66 -17.17
C PHE A 206 5.93 -13.21 -15.81
N GLY A 207 5.16 -14.30 -15.79
CA GLY A 207 4.71 -14.90 -14.53
C GLY A 207 5.82 -15.47 -13.63
N GLN A 208 7.03 -15.70 -14.17
CA GLN A 208 8.20 -16.08 -13.36
C GLN A 208 8.89 -14.86 -12.72
N ASP A 209 8.61 -13.67 -13.25
CA ASP A 209 9.16 -12.38 -12.85
C ASP A 209 8.09 -11.60 -12.06
N GLY A 210 7.25 -12.31 -11.28
CA GLY A 210 6.26 -11.70 -10.39
C GLY A 210 5.06 -11.00 -11.06
N LEU A 211 5.03 -10.84 -12.38
CA LEU A 211 4.00 -10.06 -13.08
C LEU A 211 2.75 -10.84 -13.45
N TYR A 212 2.56 -12.10 -13.05
CA TYR A 212 1.27 -12.75 -13.21
C TYR A 212 0.64 -12.98 -11.83
N HIS A 213 -0.19 -12.03 -11.41
CA HIS A 213 -0.83 -11.99 -10.10
C HIS A 213 -2.35 -11.65 -10.17
N PRO A 214 -3.17 -12.43 -10.90
CA PRO A 214 -4.57 -12.09 -11.13
C PRO A 214 -5.50 -12.30 -9.92
N ASN A 215 -4.94 -12.71 -8.77
CA ASN A 215 -5.68 -12.98 -7.54
C ASN A 215 -5.46 -11.84 -6.52
N PRO A 216 -6.36 -11.66 -5.55
CA PRO A 216 -6.10 -10.79 -4.40
C PRO A 216 -4.78 -11.18 -3.70
N PRO A 217 -4.07 -10.22 -3.09
CA PRO A 217 -2.95 -10.52 -2.21
C PRO A 217 -3.41 -11.27 -0.96
N GLU A 218 -2.50 -11.99 -0.34
CA GLU A 218 -2.68 -12.58 0.98
C GLU A 218 -2.37 -11.55 2.07
N PHE A 219 -2.79 -11.84 3.30
CA PHE A 219 -2.45 -10.98 4.44
C PHE A 219 -0.95 -10.97 4.69
N ASP A 220 -0.44 -9.81 5.08
CA ASP A 220 0.97 -9.54 5.30
C ASP A 220 1.82 -9.58 4.02
N ASP A 221 1.21 -9.76 2.83
CA ASP A 221 1.92 -9.60 1.56
C ASP A 221 2.49 -8.19 1.47
N ILE A 222 3.73 -8.10 1.01
CA ILE A 222 4.45 -6.85 0.81
C ILE A 222 4.68 -6.66 -0.68
N TRP A 223 4.10 -5.60 -1.24
CA TRP A 223 4.34 -5.21 -2.62
C TRP A 223 5.20 -3.95 -2.66
N PHE A 224 5.98 -3.78 -3.73
CA PHE A 224 6.70 -2.54 -3.95
C PHE A 224 5.79 -1.51 -4.59
N PHE A 225 5.85 -0.29 -4.07
CA PHE A 225 4.94 0.78 -4.46
C PHE A 225 5.63 2.13 -4.53
N ASN A 226 5.33 2.89 -5.56
CA ASN A 226 5.62 4.31 -5.56
C ASN A 226 4.55 5.08 -6.32
N ILE A 227 4.34 6.32 -5.91
CA ILE A 227 3.49 7.27 -6.63
C ILE A 227 4.23 8.58 -6.77
N ALA A 228 4.18 9.14 -7.97
CA ALA A 228 4.67 10.47 -8.27
C ALA A 228 3.61 11.25 -9.03
N LYS A 229 3.62 12.58 -8.86
CA LYS A 229 2.86 13.47 -9.72
C LYS A 229 3.83 14.21 -10.62
N ILE A 230 3.67 14.12 -11.93
CA ILE A 230 4.34 15.03 -12.86
C ILE A 230 3.47 16.28 -12.91
N SER A 231 4.05 17.45 -12.68
CA SER A 231 3.37 18.71 -12.96
C SER A 231 3.76 19.24 -14.33
N SER A 232 2.84 19.97 -14.95
CA SER A 232 3.12 20.70 -16.19
C SER A 232 4.21 21.77 -16.04
N ALA A 233 4.51 22.20 -14.80
CA ALA A 233 5.63 23.07 -14.48
C ALA A 233 6.99 22.33 -14.45
N GLY A 234 6.99 21.00 -14.62
CA GLY A 234 8.17 20.14 -14.60
C GLY A 234 8.56 19.63 -13.22
N ASP A 235 7.77 19.95 -12.19
CA ASP A 235 7.96 19.42 -10.85
C ASP A 235 7.60 17.93 -10.83
N LEU A 236 8.39 17.14 -10.11
CA LEU A 236 8.20 15.70 -9.97
C LEU A 236 8.26 15.28 -8.50
N PRO A 237 7.26 15.66 -7.69
CA PRO A 237 7.10 15.12 -6.35
C PRO A 237 6.84 13.60 -6.39
N SER A 238 7.61 12.85 -5.59
CA SER A 238 7.51 11.40 -5.42
C SER A 238 7.30 11.07 -3.94
N TRP A 239 6.45 10.08 -3.65
CA TRP A 239 6.21 9.64 -2.27
C TRP A 239 7.44 8.97 -1.66
N ASN A 240 7.94 7.93 -2.32
CA ASN A 240 9.22 7.32 -1.98
C ASN A 240 10.30 8.00 -2.82
N TRP A 241 11.04 8.93 -2.20
CA TRP A 241 12.09 9.66 -2.90
C TRP A 241 13.36 8.83 -2.99
N THR A 242 13.97 8.83 -4.16
CA THR A 242 15.29 8.25 -4.39
C THR A 242 16.20 9.27 -5.04
N SER A 243 17.51 8.98 -5.01
CA SER A 243 18.48 9.77 -5.81
C SER A 243 18.35 9.53 -7.31
N GLY A 244 17.52 8.56 -7.73
CA GLY A 244 17.12 8.37 -9.11
C GLY A 244 16.40 9.60 -9.64
N GLN A 245 16.55 9.86 -10.93
CA GLN A 245 15.90 11.01 -11.60
C GLN A 245 14.57 10.63 -12.25
N PHE A 246 14.08 9.41 -11.97
CA PHE A 246 12.88 8.84 -12.55
C PHE A 246 12.09 8.04 -11.51
N PHE A 247 10.77 8.24 -11.45
CA PHE A 247 9.93 7.78 -10.32
C PHE A 247 9.87 6.26 -10.19
N ALA A 248 10.04 5.52 -11.30
CA ALA A 248 10.09 4.07 -11.27
C ALA A 248 11.47 3.53 -10.87
N GLN A 249 12.49 4.38 -10.64
CA GLN A 249 13.78 3.88 -10.17
C GLN A 249 13.71 3.49 -8.69
N ARG A 250 14.11 2.25 -8.42
CA ARG A 250 14.24 1.70 -7.07
C ARG A 250 15.30 2.45 -6.22
N PRO A 251 15.20 2.40 -4.88
CA PRO A 251 14.20 1.64 -4.13
C PRO A 251 12.80 2.29 -4.19
N HIS A 252 11.76 1.47 -4.28
CA HIS A 252 10.38 1.93 -4.06
C HIS A 252 10.03 1.89 -2.58
N GLY A 253 8.87 2.44 -2.24
CA GLY A 253 8.29 2.16 -0.94
C GLY A 253 7.70 0.75 -0.92
N GLU A 254 7.19 0.37 0.23
CA GLU A 254 6.55 -0.91 0.49
C GLU A 254 5.10 -0.66 0.93
N ILE A 255 4.17 -1.39 0.35
CA ILE A 255 2.80 -1.48 0.84
C ILE A 255 2.57 -2.86 1.43
N THR A 256 1.90 -2.92 2.58
CA THR A 256 1.57 -4.18 3.24
C THR A 256 0.07 -4.37 3.29
N PHE A 257 -0.43 -5.50 2.80
CA PHE A 257 -1.87 -5.79 2.81
C PHE A 257 -2.30 -6.28 4.19
N THR A 258 -3.16 -5.49 4.83
CA THR A 258 -3.65 -5.72 6.20
C THR A 258 -5.16 -5.61 6.27
N GLY A 259 -5.72 -5.79 7.47
CA GLY A 259 -7.17 -5.81 7.71
C GLY A 259 -7.75 -7.18 7.33
N ALA A 260 -8.47 -7.82 8.25
CA ALA A 260 -8.95 -9.17 8.01
C ALA A 260 -10.16 -9.18 7.04
N LYS A 261 -10.10 -10.02 6.00
CA LYS A 261 -11.23 -10.32 5.07
C LYS A 261 -12.50 -10.71 5.81
N VAL A 262 -12.32 -11.25 7.01
CA VAL A 262 -13.38 -11.45 8.00
C VAL A 262 -12.85 -10.91 9.34
N PRO A 263 -13.54 -9.98 10.02
CA PRO A 263 -13.06 -9.42 11.29
C PRO A 263 -12.74 -10.53 12.29
N PHE A 264 -11.63 -10.41 13.03
CA PHE A 264 -11.23 -11.37 14.06
C PHE A 264 -12.19 -11.30 15.24
N ILE A 265 -13.25 -12.10 15.18
CA ILE A 265 -14.31 -12.18 16.19
C ILE A 265 -14.62 -13.65 16.47
N ILE A 266 -15.02 -13.93 17.71
CA ILE A 266 -15.71 -15.18 18.04
C ILE A 266 -17.09 -15.10 17.40
N THR A 267 -17.38 -16.00 16.47
CA THR A 267 -18.62 -16.05 15.69
C THR A 267 -19.65 -16.96 16.31
N GLU A 268 -19.22 -18.00 17.03
CA GLU A 268 -20.11 -18.93 17.71
C GLU A 268 -19.50 -19.40 19.04
N PHE A 269 -20.37 -19.60 20.02
CA PHE A 269 -20.02 -20.25 21.29
C PHE A 269 -21.21 -21.09 21.77
N GLY A 270 -20.94 -22.30 22.27
CA GLY A 270 -22.00 -23.16 22.79
C GLY A 270 -21.50 -24.48 23.38
N GLU A 271 -22.39 -25.15 24.10
CA GLU A 271 -22.17 -26.55 24.50
C GLU A 271 -22.12 -27.42 23.24
N ASP A 272 -21.21 -28.39 23.23
CA ASP A 272 -21.16 -29.39 22.17
C ASP A 272 -22.48 -30.22 22.18
N PRO A 273 -23.16 -30.36 21.03
CA PRO A 273 -24.46 -31.04 20.98
C PRO A 273 -24.38 -32.54 21.33
N ASP A 274 -23.22 -33.16 21.13
CA ASP A 274 -22.98 -34.57 21.39
C ASP A 274 -22.28 -34.79 22.75
N ASN A 275 -21.63 -33.76 23.30
CA ASN A 275 -21.01 -33.81 24.62
C ASN A 275 -21.29 -32.57 25.49
N ALA A 276 -22.26 -32.68 26.38
CA ALA A 276 -22.65 -31.60 27.29
C ALA A 276 -21.56 -31.17 28.31
N THR A 277 -20.38 -31.80 28.38
CA THR A 277 -19.24 -31.29 29.18
C THR A 277 -18.23 -30.50 28.36
N THR A 278 -18.37 -30.47 27.04
CA THR A 278 -17.50 -29.74 26.13
C THR A 278 -18.18 -28.44 25.69
N ASN A 279 -17.41 -27.35 25.62
CA ASN A 279 -17.85 -26.12 24.96
C ASN A 279 -17.02 -25.88 23.71
N ASN A 280 -17.68 -25.58 22.60
CA ASN A 280 -17.06 -25.21 21.35
C ASN A 280 -17.03 -23.69 21.22
N ILE A 281 -15.87 -23.15 20.83
CA ILE A 281 -15.66 -21.74 20.50
C ILE A 281 -15.21 -21.69 19.06
N THR A 282 -15.94 -20.94 18.22
CA THR A 282 -15.61 -20.74 16.81
C THR A 282 -15.30 -19.27 16.58
N TRP A 283 -14.22 -18.99 15.85
CA TRP A 283 -13.84 -17.64 15.44
C TRP A 283 -13.46 -17.61 13.96
N ASN A 284 -13.50 -16.42 13.36
CA ASN A 284 -12.94 -16.24 12.02
C ASN A 284 -11.42 -16.34 12.07
N SER A 285 -10.86 -17.21 11.25
CA SER A 285 -9.44 -17.55 11.23
C SER A 285 -8.86 -17.47 9.83
N ALA A 286 -7.53 -17.47 9.74
CA ALA A 286 -6.79 -17.66 8.50
C ALA A 286 -6.02 -18.98 8.55
N ALA A 287 -5.92 -19.65 7.40
CA ALA A 287 -5.24 -20.94 7.29
C ALA A 287 -3.76 -20.83 7.69
N GLY A 288 -3.28 -21.73 8.56
CA GLY A 288 -1.87 -21.84 8.95
C GLY A 288 -1.38 -20.81 9.97
N LYS A 289 -2.20 -19.83 10.35
CA LYS A 289 -1.91 -18.89 11.45
C LYS A 289 -2.09 -19.56 12.81
N ILE A 290 -1.34 -19.17 13.82
CA ILE A 290 -1.38 -19.80 15.15
C ILE A 290 -2.18 -18.94 16.13
N TYR A 291 -3.15 -19.57 16.81
CA TYR A 291 -4.03 -18.93 17.78
C TYR A 291 -3.85 -19.50 19.18
N GLY A 292 -3.89 -18.61 20.18
CA GLY A 292 -3.99 -18.96 21.58
C GLY A 292 -5.39 -18.76 22.12
N VAL A 293 -5.89 -19.72 22.89
CA VAL A 293 -7.22 -19.72 23.53
C VAL A 293 -7.05 -19.67 25.05
N ASP A 294 -7.61 -18.64 25.67
CA ASP A 294 -7.63 -18.51 27.12
C ASP A 294 -9.06 -18.57 27.67
N PHE A 295 -9.19 -19.03 28.91
CA PHE A 295 -10.43 -19.07 29.67
C PHE A 295 -10.33 -18.30 30.98
N SER A 296 -11.44 -17.71 31.41
CA SER A 296 -11.55 -17.05 32.70
C SER A 296 -12.95 -17.20 33.29
N THR A 297 -13.06 -17.09 34.62
CA THR A 297 -14.36 -17.00 35.31
C THR A 297 -14.65 -15.62 35.88
N ASP A 298 -13.69 -14.68 35.80
CA ASP A 298 -13.80 -13.33 36.38
C ASP A 298 -13.23 -12.21 35.48
N MET A 299 -12.67 -12.54 34.32
CA MET A 299 -11.97 -11.66 33.38
C MET A 299 -10.68 -11.02 33.93
N LEU A 300 -10.24 -11.41 35.14
CA LEU A 300 -9.02 -10.90 35.79
C LEU A 300 -7.91 -11.92 35.67
N GLU A 301 -8.17 -13.16 36.09
CA GLU A 301 -7.24 -14.28 35.94
C GLU A 301 -7.62 -15.11 34.73
N TRP A 302 -6.63 -15.39 33.88
CA TRP A 302 -6.80 -16.12 32.63
C TRP A 302 -5.96 -17.39 32.69
N GLU A 303 -6.62 -18.52 32.47
CA GLU A 303 -6.01 -19.84 32.27
C GLU A 303 -5.81 -20.03 30.77
N GLU A 304 -4.60 -20.36 30.36
CA GLU A 304 -4.31 -20.77 28.99
C GLU A 304 -4.88 -22.17 28.77
N LEU A 305 -5.74 -22.33 27.76
CA LEU A 305 -6.27 -23.63 27.36
C LEU A 305 -5.37 -24.28 26.31
N ASP A 306 -4.92 -23.48 25.34
CA ASP A 306 -4.01 -23.89 24.26
C ASP A 306 -3.34 -22.64 23.66
N ASP A 307 -2.10 -22.76 23.20
CA ASP A 307 -1.30 -21.72 22.55
C ASP A 307 -0.82 -22.12 21.15
N GLY A 308 -1.30 -23.25 20.61
CA GLY A 308 -0.86 -23.84 19.35
C GLY A 308 -2.00 -24.20 18.40
N VAL A 309 -3.16 -23.53 18.48
CA VAL A 309 -4.30 -23.85 17.61
C VAL A 309 -4.03 -23.31 16.21
N GLU A 310 -3.70 -24.19 15.27
CA GLU A 310 -3.53 -23.84 13.86
C GLU A 310 -4.88 -23.49 13.22
N GLY A 311 -4.92 -22.33 12.57
CA GLY A 311 -6.12 -21.82 11.94
C GLY A 311 -6.47 -22.52 10.64
N GLU A 312 -7.76 -22.60 10.36
CA GLU A 312 -8.34 -22.95 9.05
C GLU A 312 -8.69 -21.69 8.23
N ALA A 313 -9.02 -21.86 6.94
CA ALA A 313 -9.13 -20.76 5.97
C ALA A 313 -10.25 -19.73 6.24
N ASP A 314 -11.33 -20.13 6.91
CA ASP A 314 -12.49 -19.26 7.17
C ASP A 314 -12.79 -19.16 8.67
N GLN A 315 -12.93 -20.31 9.32
CA GLN A 315 -13.25 -20.40 10.74
C GLN A 315 -12.53 -21.57 11.38
N THR A 316 -12.09 -21.37 12.61
CA THR A 316 -11.50 -22.41 13.43
C THR A 316 -12.38 -22.62 14.65
N THR A 317 -12.59 -23.88 15.00
CA THR A 317 -13.32 -24.28 16.21
C THR A 317 -12.37 -24.97 17.19
N PHE A 318 -12.36 -24.49 18.43
CA PHE A 318 -11.68 -25.14 19.54
C PHE A 318 -12.69 -25.76 20.51
N SER A 319 -12.41 -26.97 20.96
CA SER A 319 -13.23 -27.70 21.94
C SER A 319 -12.58 -27.67 23.32
N HIS A 320 -13.18 -26.92 24.25
CA HIS A 320 -12.81 -26.93 25.66
C HIS A 320 -13.52 -28.08 26.37
N GLU A 321 -12.81 -29.20 26.55
CA GLU A 321 -13.29 -30.35 27.29
C GLU A 321 -13.42 -30.06 28.80
N ASP A 322 -14.40 -30.71 29.45
CA ASP A 322 -14.67 -30.59 30.88
C ASP A 322 -14.83 -29.14 31.39
N ALA A 323 -15.40 -28.28 30.55
CA ALA A 323 -15.57 -26.86 30.85
C ALA A 323 -16.37 -26.63 32.15
N PRO A 324 -15.95 -25.71 33.03
CA PRO A 324 -16.58 -25.51 34.33
C PRO A 324 -18.08 -25.17 34.26
N LYS A 325 -18.92 -26.01 34.89
CA LYS A 325 -20.37 -25.82 34.93
C LYS A 325 -20.83 -24.86 36.03
N GLY A 326 -21.89 -24.09 35.75
CA GLY A 326 -22.61 -23.26 36.73
C GLY A 326 -21.91 -21.96 37.13
N LYS A 327 -20.77 -21.62 36.50
CA LYS A 327 -20.11 -20.31 36.58
C LYS A 327 -20.24 -19.59 35.25
N ARG A 328 -20.14 -18.26 35.26
CA ARG A 328 -19.93 -17.51 34.01
C ARG A 328 -18.51 -17.80 33.54
N GLY A 329 -18.39 -18.29 32.31
CA GLY A 329 -17.12 -18.47 31.63
C GLY A 329 -16.91 -17.38 30.59
N PHE A 330 -15.67 -16.94 30.44
CA PHE A 330 -15.24 -15.98 29.44
C PHE A 330 -14.11 -16.61 28.63
N TYR A 331 -14.13 -16.42 27.33
CA TYR A 331 -13.08 -16.86 26.42
C TYR A 331 -12.43 -15.65 25.77
N ARG A 332 -11.13 -15.79 25.50
CA ARG A 332 -10.36 -14.86 24.67
C ARG A 332 -9.57 -15.70 23.68
N VAL A 333 -9.64 -15.34 22.41
CA VAL A 333 -8.76 -15.88 21.37
C VAL A 333 -7.75 -14.77 21.01
N LYS A 334 -6.49 -15.15 20.82
CA LYS A 334 -5.39 -14.25 20.43
C LYS A 334 -4.74 -14.82 19.17
N LEU A 335 -4.44 -13.99 18.19
CA LEU A 335 -3.49 -14.34 17.13
C LEU A 335 -2.07 -14.24 17.70
N LEU A 336 -1.25 -15.28 17.50
CA LEU A 336 0.11 -15.36 18.01
C LEU A 336 1.16 -15.23 16.90
N GLU A 337 0.94 -15.90 15.76
CA GLU A 337 1.83 -15.91 14.57
C GLU A 337 1.04 -15.94 13.26
#